data_AF-A0A832FVE5-F1
#
_entry.id   AF-A0A832FVE5-F1
#
_cell.length_a   1.000
_cell.length_b   1.000
_cell.length_c   1.000
_cell.angle_alpha   90.00
_cell.angle_beta   90.00
_cell.angle_gamma   90.00
#
_symmetry.space_group_name_H-M   'P 1'
#
loop_
_entity.id
_entity.type
_entity.pdbx_description
1 polymer ?
#
loop_
_entity_poly.entity_id
_entity_poly.type
_entity_poly.pdbx_seq_one_letter_code
_entity_poly.pdbx_strand_id
1 'polypeptide(L)'
;MANNRKKSIGELIMEFFTAHPNQNWDHGPVVDWVEDKYLKLYAKKPRDTWRNIRKLHEEGFLIKVKKGIYRYDPDFVKQREIDDFTTEQKEEILKRDGYKCVVCGRGLENGVELHVDHIKPKYLGGKSTVENGQTLCAQHNFIKKTMKQTETGKKMFIRLYELAKSEGNEELKKFCEDILETYERHNINGHIEWKK
;
A
#
# COMPACT_ATOMS: atom_id res chain seq x y z
N MET A 1 14.47 31.39 13.37
CA MET A 1 15.25 31.19 12.13
C MET A 1 14.37 30.40 11.17
N ALA A 2 13.95 31.00 10.05
CA ALA A 2 13.02 30.35 9.12
C ALA A 2 13.72 29.16 8.44
N ASN A 3 13.17 27.96 8.65
CA ASN A 3 13.66 26.72 8.10
C ASN A 3 13.55 26.76 6.57
N ASN A 4 14.67 26.91 5.86
CA ASN A 4 14.73 27.05 4.41
C ASN A 4 14.55 25.67 3.72
N ARG A 5 13.44 24.99 4.02
CA ARG A 5 13.08 23.72 3.40
C ARG A 5 12.52 24.01 2.00
N LYS A 6 13.08 23.36 0.99
CA LYS A 6 12.54 23.43 -0.38
C LYS A 6 11.11 22.86 -0.39
N LYS A 7 10.12 23.71 -0.65
CA LYS A 7 8.74 23.30 -0.96
C LYS A 7 8.71 22.35 -2.15
N SER A 8 8.09 21.20 -1.95
CA SER A 8 7.75 20.20 -2.95
C SER A 8 6.60 20.66 -3.86
N ILE A 9 6.43 19.97 -4.99
CA ILE A 9 5.31 20.21 -5.91
C ILE A 9 3.97 19.96 -5.19
N GLY A 10 3.89 18.91 -4.36
CA GLY A 10 2.72 18.61 -3.55
C GLY A 10 2.36 19.74 -2.59
N GLU A 11 3.33 20.31 -1.88
CA GLU A 11 3.10 21.45 -0.97
C GLU A 11 2.60 22.70 -1.70
N LEU A 12 3.07 22.96 -2.93
CA LEU A 12 2.55 24.06 -3.75
C LEU A 12 1.12 23.81 -4.23
N ILE A 13 0.78 22.57 -4.61
CA ILE A 13 -0.61 22.22 -4.95
C ILE A 13 -1.52 22.38 -3.72
N MET A 14 -1.07 21.91 -2.55
CA MET A 14 -1.79 22.10 -1.30
C MET A 14 -1.97 23.58 -1.00
N GLU A 15 -0.93 24.42 -1.16
CA GLU A 15 -1.00 25.87 -0.99
C GLU A 15 -2.10 26.49 -1.88
N PHE A 16 -2.14 26.14 -3.17
CA PHE A 16 -3.16 26.63 -4.10
C PHE A 16 -4.57 26.28 -3.63
N PHE A 17 -4.82 25.00 -3.35
CA PHE A 17 -6.15 24.53 -3.00
C PHE A 17 -6.62 25.01 -1.62
N THR A 18 -5.70 25.14 -0.66
CA THR A 18 -6.02 25.66 0.68
C THR A 18 -6.38 27.14 0.62
N ALA A 19 -5.80 27.90 -0.30
CA ALA A 19 -6.17 29.30 -0.56
C ALA A 19 -7.53 29.44 -1.27
N HIS A 20 -8.06 28.36 -1.87
CA HIS A 20 -9.32 28.35 -2.61
C HIS A 20 -10.26 27.22 -2.11
N PRO A 21 -10.67 27.24 -0.83
CA PRO A 21 -11.51 26.20 -0.27
C PRO A 21 -12.89 26.18 -0.92
N ASN A 22 -13.48 24.99 -1.01
CA ASN A 22 -14.80 24.71 -1.56
C ASN A 22 -15.01 25.10 -3.04
N GLN A 23 -13.94 25.41 -3.76
CA GLN A 23 -13.98 25.75 -5.18
C GLN A 23 -13.56 24.56 -6.06
N ASN A 24 -14.24 24.40 -7.19
CA ASN A 24 -13.95 23.37 -8.17
C ASN A 24 -12.93 23.91 -9.19
N TRP A 25 -11.77 23.27 -9.27
CA TRP A 25 -10.69 23.68 -10.17
C TRP A 25 -10.35 22.59 -11.16
N ASP A 26 -10.31 22.95 -12.44
CA ASP A 26 -9.65 22.16 -13.46
C ASP A 26 -8.14 22.06 -13.17
N HIS A 27 -7.57 20.88 -13.38
CA HIS A 27 -6.15 20.63 -13.12
C HIS A 27 -5.21 21.51 -13.97
N GLY A 28 -5.63 21.95 -15.17
CA GLY A 28 -4.81 22.79 -16.06
C GLY A 28 -4.37 24.11 -15.41
N PRO A 29 -5.31 24.99 -15.03
CA PRO A 29 -4.98 26.24 -14.32
C PRO A 29 -4.17 26.05 -13.04
N VAL A 30 -4.42 24.96 -12.31
CA VAL A 30 -3.64 24.62 -11.10
C VAL A 30 -2.20 24.26 -11.47
N VAL A 31 -2.01 23.44 -12.52
CA VAL A 31 -0.68 23.08 -13.04
C VAL A 31 0.06 24.33 -13.48
N ASP A 32 -0.58 25.23 -14.23
CA ASP A 32 0.03 26.47 -14.72
C ASP A 32 0.52 27.35 -13.55
N TRP A 33 -0.32 27.51 -12.52
CA TRP A 33 0.04 28.26 -11.31
C TRP A 33 1.22 27.64 -10.57
N VAL A 34 1.21 26.30 -10.41
CA VAL A 34 2.29 25.57 -9.73
C VAL A 34 3.59 25.62 -10.54
N GLU A 35 3.52 25.51 -11.86
CA GLU A 35 4.69 25.63 -12.74
C GLU A 35 5.33 27.02 -12.65
N ASP A 36 4.53 28.10 -12.70
CA ASP A 36 5.03 29.47 -12.57
C ASP A 36 5.68 29.70 -11.20
N LYS A 37 5.01 29.30 -10.11
CA LYS A 37 5.56 29.38 -8.75
C LYS A 37 6.84 28.59 -8.60
N TYR A 38 6.88 27.35 -9.09
CA TYR A 38 8.05 26.47 -8.97
C TYR A 38 9.23 26.98 -9.82
N LEU A 39 8.96 27.54 -11.01
CA LEU A 39 9.96 28.19 -11.85
C LEU A 39 10.56 29.41 -11.16
N LYS A 40 9.74 30.25 -10.50
CA LYS A 40 10.21 31.42 -9.73
C LYS A 40 11.07 31.03 -8.53
N LEU A 41 10.73 29.93 -7.85
CA LEU A 41 11.45 29.46 -6.67
C LEU A 41 12.77 28.75 -6.99
N TYR A 42 12.82 27.98 -8.09
CA TYR A 42 13.91 27.05 -8.34
C TYR A 42 14.55 27.17 -9.73
N ALA A 43 14.13 28.15 -10.53
CA ALA A 43 14.60 28.39 -11.89
C ALA A 43 14.52 27.16 -12.82
N LYS A 44 13.59 26.23 -12.53
CA LYS A 44 13.34 25.03 -13.34
C LYS A 44 11.85 24.70 -13.34
N LYS A 45 11.37 24.04 -14.40
CA LYS A 45 10.00 23.53 -14.44
C LYS A 45 9.84 22.25 -13.60
N PRO A 46 8.73 22.09 -12.87
CA PRO A 46 8.42 20.84 -12.18
C PRO A 46 8.07 19.76 -13.22
N ARG A 47 8.28 18.49 -12.86
CA ARG A 47 7.83 17.34 -13.67
C ARG A 47 6.62 16.70 -13.00
N ASP A 48 5.69 16.20 -13.80
CA ASP A 48 4.55 15.40 -13.36
C ASP A 48 3.64 16.08 -12.31
N THR A 49 3.38 17.38 -12.46
CA THR A 49 2.47 18.13 -11.57
C THR A 49 1.08 17.51 -11.50
N TRP A 50 0.53 17.07 -12.64
CA TRP A 50 -0.78 16.41 -12.69
C TRP A 50 -0.82 15.11 -11.86
N ARG A 51 0.29 14.35 -11.82
CA ARG A 51 0.40 13.11 -11.04
C ARG A 51 0.36 13.41 -9.54
N ASN A 52 0.91 14.54 -9.12
CA ASN A 52 0.84 15.00 -7.73
C ASN A 52 -0.58 15.42 -7.34
N ILE A 53 -1.34 16.09 -8.23
CA ILE A 53 -2.77 16.39 -7.97
C ILE A 53 -3.57 15.10 -7.78
N ARG A 54 -3.35 14.10 -8.65
CA ARG A 54 -3.98 12.79 -8.53
C ARG A 54 -3.60 12.10 -7.22
N LYS A 55 -2.32 12.13 -6.84
CA LYS A 55 -1.82 11.59 -5.59
C LYS A 55 -2.50 12.24 -4.38
N LEU A 56 -2.66 13.57 -4.35
CA LEU A 56 -3.36 14.26 -3.27
C LEU A 56 -4.84 13.89 -3.16
N HIS A 57 -5.49 13.57 -4.29
CA HIS A 57 -6.84 12.98 -4.25
C HIS A 57 -6.83 11.54 -3.69
N GLU A 58 -5.87 10.71 -4.09
CA GLU A 58 -5.71 9.33 -3.59
C GLU A 58 -5.39 9.31 -2.07
N GLU A 59 -4.63 10.30 -1.59
CA GLU A 59 -4.34 10.54 -0.18
C GLU A 59 -5.52 11.18 0.58
N GLY A 60 -6.59 11.56 -0.14
CA GLY A 60 -7.82 12.09 0.46
C GLY A 60 -7.82 13.58 0.78
N PHE A 61 -6.75 14.32 0.42
CA PHE A 61 -6.68 15.78 0.57
C PHE A 61 -7.58 16.51 -0.44
N LEU A 62 -7.72 15.98 -1.66
CA LEU A 62 -8.62 16.55 -2.68
C LEU A 62 -9.82 15.65 -2.93
N ILE A 63 -10.97 16.25 -3.17
CA ILE A 63 -12.18 15.59 -3.67
C ILE A 63 -12.18 15.70 -5.19
N LYS A 64 -12.27 14.57 -5.89
CA LYS A 64 -12.45 14.57 -7.35
C LYS A 64 -13.93 14.72 -7.67
N VAL A 65 -14.31 15.89 -8.19
CA VAL A 65 -15.70 16.20 -8.56
C VAL A 65 -16.05 15.53 -9.89
N LYS A 66 -15.15 15.65 -10.88
CA LYS A 66 -15.23 14.95 -12.17
C LYS A 66 -13.85 14.79 -12.78
N LYS A 67 -13.74 14.13 -13.94
CA LYS A 67 -12.44 13.92 -14.61
C LYS A 67 -11.74 15.27 -14.82
N GLY A 68 -10.57 15.43 -14.22
CA GLY A 68 -9.76 16.64 -14.34
C GLY A 68 -10.16 17.79 -13.40
N ILE A 69 -11.23 17.66 -12.60
CA ILE A 69 -11.68 18.71 -11.67
C ILE A 69 -11.60 18.23 -10.23
N TYR A 70 -10.94 19.03 -9.40
CA TYR A 70 -10.68 18.75 -8.00
C TYR A 70 -11.14 19.91 -7.12
N ARG A 71 -11.49 19.59 -5.88
CA ARG A 71 -11.92 20.53 -4.85
C ARG A 71 -11.22 20.21 -3.54
N TYR A 72 -10.79 21.25 -2.82
CA TYR A 72 -10.39 21.11 -1.42
C TYR A 72 -11.54 21.58 -0.53
N ASP A 73 -11.86 20.78 0.48
CA ASP A 73 -12.99 21.00 1.38
C ASP A 73 -12.47 20.79 2.82
N PRO A 74 -12.25 21.87 3.58
CA PRO A 74 -11.63 21.78 4.90
C PRO A 74 -12.36 20.87 5.88
N ASP A 75 -13.69 20.78 5.79
CA ASP A 75 -14.51 19.98 6.71
C ASP A 75 -14.44 18.49 6.33
N PHE A 76 -14.34 18.20 5.03
CA PHE A 76 -14.11 16.84 4.53
C PHE A 76 -12.70 16.33 4.85
N VAL A 77 -11.68 17.19 4.70
CA VAL A 77 -10.28 16.81 4.95
C VAL A 77 -10.01 16.62 6.43
N LYS A 78 -10.63 17.40 7.32
CA LYS A 78 -10.57 17.20 8.78
C LYS A 78 -11.11 15.83 9.23
N GLN A 79 -12.06 15.24 8.50
CA GLN A 79 -12.54 13.87 8.79
C GLN A 79 -11.58 12.77 8.32
N ARG A 80 -10.61 13.10 7.46
CA ARG A 80 -9.59 12.19 6.93
C ARG A 80 -8.20 12.69 7.30
N GLU A 81 -7.94 12.88 8.59
CA GLU A 81 -6.55 12.73 9.03
C GLU A 81 -6.04 11.41 8.45
N ILE A 82 -4.95 11.51 7.69
CA ILE A 82 -4.33 10.39 7.01
C ILE A 82 -3.81 9.49 8.13
N ASP A 83 -4.67 8.62 8.63
CA ASP A 83 -4.35 7.56 9.57
C ASP A 83 -3.50 6.57 8.78
N ASP A 84 -2.25 6.93 8.50
CA ASP A 84 -1.20 6.11 7.94
C ASP A 84 -0.15 5.83 8.99
N PHE A 85 0.55 4.71 8.87
CA PHE A 85 1.55 4.34 9.84
C PHE A 85 2.67 5.40 9.89
N THR A 86 3.04 5.83 11.09
CA THR A 86 4.23 6.66 11.29
C THR A 86 5.49 5.90 10.90
N THR A 87 6.61 6.60 10.73
CA THR A 87 7.89 5.96 10.42
C THR A 87 8.30 4.97 11.52
N GLU A 88 8.06 5.33 12.78
CA GLU A 88 8.34 4.51 13.95
C GLU A 88 7.46 3.25 13.96
N GLN A 89 6.17 3.39 13.67
CA GLN A 89 5.26 2.23 13.56
C GLN A 89 5.66 1.31 12.41
N LYS A 90 6.06 1.86 11.25
CA LYS A 90 6.51 1.06 10.10
C LYS A 90 7.72 0.22 10.47
N GLU A 91 8.70 0.82 11.15
CA GLU A 91 9.89 0.11 11.61
C GLU A 91 9.57 -0.97 12.64
N GLU A 92 8.68 -0.68 13.59
CA GLU A 92 8.24 -1.64 14.60
C GLU A 92 7.54 -2.86 13.96
N ILE A 93 6.66 -2.64 12.98
CA ILE A 93 5.98 -3.70 12.24
C ILE A 93 6.99 -4.55 11.46
N LEU A 94 7.94 -3.92 10.75
CA LEU A 94 8.98 -4.63 10.01
C LEU A 94 9.84 -5.50 10.92
N LYS A 95 10.25 -4.94 12.07
CA LYS A 95 11.05 -5.67 13.06
C LYS A 95 10.28 -6.84 13.67
N ARG A 96 9.00 -6.63 14.03
CA ARG A 96 8.10 -7.68 14.54
C ARG A 96 7.95 -8.84 13.54
N ASP A 97 7.82 -8.51 12.26
CA ASP A 97 7.64 -9.49 11.18
C ASP A 97 8.99 -10.06 10.68
N GLY A 98 10.11 -9.71 11.33
CA GLY A 98 11.44 -10.20 11.01
C GLY A 98 11.96 -9.77 9.63
N TYR A 99 11.51 -8.60 9.14
CA TYR A 99 11.77 -8.08 7.79
C TYR A 99 11.44 -9.10 6.71
N LYS A 100 10.34 -9.83 6.90
CA LYS A 100 9.84 -10.85 5.98
C LYS A 100 8.36 -10.65 5.73
N CYS A 101 7.93 -10.97 4.52
CA CYS A 101 6.51 -10.98 4.21
C CYS A 101 5.78 -12.03 5.06
N VAL A 102 4.73 -11.64 5.79
CA VAL A 102 4.00 -12.56 6.69
C VAL A 102 3.31 -13.70 5.93
N VAL A 103 2.94 -13.45 4.67
CA VAL A 103 2.30 -14.46 3.80
C VAL A 103 3.32 -15.49 3.33
N CYS A 104 4.49 -15.02 2.91
CA CYS A 104 5.36 -15.77 2.01
C CYS A 104 6.76 -16.03 2.59
N GLY A 105 7.13 -15.35 3.67
CA GLY A 105 8.41 -15.51 4.36
C GLY A 105 9.61 -14.89 3.66
N ARG A 106 9.46 -14.37 2.43
CA ARG A 106 10.56 -13.70 1.71
C ARG A 106 10.87 -12.34 2.34
N GLY A 107 12.16 -12.04 2.46
CA GLY A 107 12.67 -10.76 2.93
C GLY A 107 13.66 -10.13 1.96
N LEU A 108 14.39 -9.12 2.43
CA LEU A 108 15.38 -8.39 1.63
C LEU A 108 16.47 -9.31 1.02
N GLU A 109 16.87 -10.37 1.74
CA GLU A 109 17.83 -11.37 1.27
C GLU A 109 17.38 -12.10 -0.01
N ASN A 110 16.07 -12.18 -0.25
CA ASN A 110 15.50 -12.78 -1.45
C ASN A 110 15.30 -11.75 -2.59
N GLY A 111 15.80 -10.53 -2.43
CA GLY A 111 15.68 -9.45 -3.43
C GLY A 111 14.26 -8.90 -3.58
N VAL A 112 13.37 -9.08 -2.60
CA VAL A 112 12.01 -8.55 -2.66
C VAL A 112 11.87 -7.24 -1.88
N GLU A 113 11.16 -6.28 -2.46
CA GLU A 113 10.76 -5.06 -1.76
C GLU A 113 9.63 -5.35 -0.78
N LEU A 114 9.73 -4.79 0.42
CA LEU A 114 8.77 -4.95 1.51
C LEU A 114 7.95 -3.67 1.70
N HIS A 115 6.68 -3.85 2.00
CA HIS A 115 5.73 -2.78 2.29
C HIS A 115 4.99 -3.09 3.58
N VAL A 116 4.71 -2.05 4.36
CA VAL A 116 3.81 -2.12 5.50
C VAL A 116 2.40 -1.75 5.04
N ASP A 117 1.44 -2.63 5.29
CA ASP A 117 0.05 -2.46 4.89
C ASP A 117 -0.89 -2.91 6.04
N HIS A 118 -2.15 -2.51 6.01
CA HIS A 118 -3.10 -2.84 7.06
C HIS A 118 -3.58 -4.29 6.96
N ILE A 119 -3.83 -4.97 8.08
CA ILE A 119 -4.51 -6.28 8.10
C ILE A 119 -5.99 -6.06 7.75
N LYS A 120 -6.68 -5.26 8.56
CA LYS A 120 -8.01 -4.74 8.25
C LYS A 120 -7.87 -3.47 7.41
N PRO A 121 -8.36 -3.43 6.16
CA PRO A 121 -8.26 -2.25 5.32
C PRO A 121 -8.90 -1.00 5.93
N LYS A 122 -8.32 0.19 5.68
CA LYS A 122 -8.83 1.49 6.16
C LYS A 122 -10.30 1.71 5.84
N TYR A 123 -10.74 1.37 4.62
CA TYR A 123 -12.14 1.54 4.18
C TYR A 123 -13.14 0.65 4.94
N LEU A 124 -12.68 -0.38 5.66
CA LEU A 124 -13.50 -1.19 6.57
C LEU A 124 -13.38 -0.74 8.04
N GLY A 125 -12.73 0.41 8.29
CA GLY A 125 -12.47 0.92 9.63
C GLY A 125 -11.25 0.29 10.31
N GLY A 126 -10.23 -0.09 9.55
CA GLY A 126 -8.93 -0.47 10.10
C GLY A 126 -8.10 0.76 10.48
N LYS A 127 -7.54 0.76 11.69
CA LYS A 127 -6.73 1.86 12.24
C LYS A 127 -5.24 1.66 11.92
N SER A 128 -4.42 2.71 11.86
CA SER A 128 -2.96 2.58 11.77
C SER A 128 -2.32 2.34 13.14
N THR A 129 -2.55 1.16 13.69
CA THR A 129 -1.86 0.68 14.89
C THR A 129 -0.91 -0.45 14.50
N VAL A 130 0.16 -0.65 15.28
CA VAL A 130 1.18 -1.68 15.01
C VAL A 130 0.53 -3.06 14.88
N GLU A 131 -0.50 -3.35 15.67
CA GLU A 131 -1.25 -4.62 15.64
C GLU A 131 -2.03 -4.81 14.35
N ASN A 132 -2.56 -3.74 13.76
CA ASN A 132 -3.25 -3.78 12.47
C ASN A 132 -2.28 -3.63 11.29
N GLY A 133 -0.97 -3.54 11.52
CA GLY A 133 0.05 -3.54 10.48
C GLY A 133 0.54 -4.93 10.13
N GLN A 134 0.90 -5.15 8.88
CA GLN A 134 1.57 -6.36 8.40
C GLN A 134 2.60 -6.03 7.31
N THR A 135 3.68 -6.79 7.29
CA THR A 135 4.71 -6.71 6.26
C THR A 135 4.36 -7.61 5.08
N LEU A 136 4.27 -7.04 3.88
CA LEU A 136 4.00 -7.73 2.62
C LEU A 136 5.09 -7.47 1.59
N CYS A 137 5.48 -8.48 0.82
CA CYS A 137 6.30 -8.24 -0.37
C CYS A 137 5.50 -7.53 -1.46
N ALA A 138 6.17 -6.88 -2.42
CA ALA A 138 5.53 -6.19 -3.54
C ALA A 138 4.43 -7.01 -4.24
N GLN A 139 4.68 -8.30 -4.45
CA GLN A 139 3.70 -9.23 -5.05
C GLN A 139 2.43 -9.37 -4.19
N HIS A 140 2.56 -9.70 -2.90
CA HIS A 140 1.39 -9.89 -2.03
C HIS A 140 0.68 -8.58 -1.70
N ASN A 141 1.41 -7.46 -1.61
CA ASN A 141 0.83 -6.13 -1.52
C ASN A 141 -0.04 -5.80 -2.75
N PHE A 142 0.43 -6.15 -3.95
CA PHE A 142 -0.33 -5.97 -5.18
C PHE A 142 -1.59 -6.86 -5.24
N ILE A 143 -1.46 -8.15 -4.90
CA ILE A 143 -2.61 -9.07 -4.85
C ILE A 143 -3.63 -8.59 -3.81
N LYS A 144 -3.19 -8.14 -2.63
CA LYS A 144 -4.09 -7.56 -1.60
C LYS A 144 -4.89 -6.37 -2.13
N LYS A 145 -4.23 -5.45 -2.83
CA LYS A 145 -4.89 -4.25 -3.38
C LYS A 145 -5.86 -4.56 -4.51
N THR A 146 -5.53 -5.55 -5.35
CA THR A 146 -6.29 -5.85 -6.58
C THR A 146 -7.40 -6.87 -6.35
N MET A 147 -7.11 -7.94 -5.61
CA MET A 147 -8.00 -9.09 -5.42
C MET A 147 -8.60 -9.17 -4.02
N LYS A 148 -8.17 -8.32 -3.07
CA LYS A 148 -8.60 -8.35 -1.66
C LYS A 148 -8.32 -9.69 -0.94
N GLN A 149 -7.40 -10.49 -1.49
CA GLN A 149 -7.01 -11.79 -0.95
C GLN A 149 -5.49 -11.88 -0.92
N THR A 150 -4.92 -12.27 0.21
CA THR A 150 -3.47 -12.43 0.37
C THR A 150 -3.05 -13.89 0.44
N GLU A 151 -3.96 -14.79 0.77
CA GLU A 151 -3.65 -16.20 0.96
C GLU A 151 -4.23 -17.06 -0.16
N THR A 152 -3.42 -18.02 -0.64
CA THR A 152 -3.89 -19.02 -1.58
C THR A 152 -4.40 -20.29 -0.88
N GLY A 153 -4.10 -20.47 0.42
CA GLY A 153 -4.43 -21.66 1.19
C GLY A 153 -3.32 -22.72 1.23
N LYS A 154 -2.18 -22.54 0.53
CA LYS A 154 -1.08 -23.52 0.50
C LYS A 154 -0.62 -23.95 1.90
N LYS A 155 -0.41 -23.01 2.83
CA LYS A 155 -0.03 -23.31 4.24
C LYS A 155 -1.10 -24.10 5.01
N MET A 156 -2.38 -23.98 4.64
CA MET A 156 -3.44 -24.79 5.23
C MET A 156 -3.31 -26.25 4.78
N PHE A 157 -3.13 -26.49 3.48
CA PHE A 157 -2.92 -27.85 2.96
C PHE A 157 -1.63 -28.50 3.45
N ILE A 158 -0.55 -27.75 3.68
CA ILE A 158 0.66 -28.28 4.32
C ILE A 158 0.35 -28.78 5.74
N ARG A 159 -0.35 -27.98 6.56
CA ARG A 159 -0.75 -28.38 7.91
C ARG A 159 -1.69 -29.59 7.90
N LEU A 160 -2.61 -29.63 6.95
CA LEU A 160 -3.55 -30.74 6.78
C LEU A 160 -2.83 -32.02 6.33
N TYR A 161 -1.83 -31.91 5.46
CA TYR A 161 -0.97 -33.03 5.05
C TYR A 161 -0.23 -33.64 6.24
N GLU A 162 0.43 -32.81 7.06
CA GLU A 162 1.16 -33.28 8.24
C GLU A 162 0.21 -33.93 9.27
N LEU A 163 -0.99 -33.36 9.47
CA LEU A 163 -2.00 -33.96 10.32
C LEU A 163 -2.45 -35.33 9.79
N ALA A 164 -2.79 -35.42 8.50
CA ALA A 164 -3.18 -36.68 7.87
C ALA A 164 -2.10 -37.76 7.98
N LYS A 165 -0.82 -37.37 7.84
CA LYS A 165 0.34 -38.24 8.07
C LYS A 165 0.44 -38.72 9.52
N SER A 166 0.16 -37.85 10.49
CA SER A 166 0.16 -38.21 11.91
C SER A 166 -0.99 -39.12 12.34
N GLU A 167 -2.15 -39.00 11.68
CA GLU A 167 -3.35 -39.81 11.97
C GLU A 167 -3.42 -41.11 11.14
N GLY A 168 -2.50 -41.31 10.18
CA GLY A 168 -2.51 -42.46 9.27
C GLY A 168 -3.65 -42.44 8.25
N ASN A 169 -4.20 -41.26 7.93
CA ASN A 169 -5.26 -41.09 6.95
C ASN A 169 -4.68 -40.95 5.54
N GLU A 170 -4.48 -42.08 4.85
CA GLU A 170 -3.85 -42.09 3.52
C GLU A 170 -4.69 -41.43 2.43
N GLU A 171 -6.03 -41.44 2.53
CA GLU A 171 -6.92 -40.77 1.56
C GLU A 171 -6.73 -39.25 1.61
N LEU A 172 -6.79 -38.68 2.81
CA LEU A 172 -6.64 -37.24 3.02
C LEU A 172 -5.20 -36.77 2.71
N LYS A 173 -4.21 -37.58 3.06
CA LYS A 173 -2.80 -37.32 2.73
C LYS A 173 -2.59 -37.23 1.22
N LYS A 174 -3.11 -38.20 0.45
CA LYS A 174 -3.00 -38.22 -1.01
C LYS A 174 -3.69 -37.01 -1.64
N PHE A 175 -4.88 -36.64 -1.15
CA PHE A 175 -5.59 -35.43 -1.59
C PHE A 175 -4.77 -34.16 -1.35
N CYS A 176 -4.16 -34.02 -0.17
CA CYS A 176 -3.33 -32.86 0.13
C CYS A 176 -2.06 -32.83 -0.75
N GLU A 177 -1.44 -33.98 -1.00
CA GLU A 177 -0.31 -34.11 -1.93
C GLU A 177 -0.67 -33.64 -3.34
N ASP A 178 -1.78 -34.11 -3.93
CA ASP A 178 -2.24 -33.70 -5.27
C ASP A 178 -2.42 -32.18 -5.38
N ILE A 179 -2.95 -31.54 -4.33
CA ILE A 179 -3.12 -30.09 -4.26
C ILE A 179 -1.76 -29.39 -4.15
N LEU A 180 -0.88 -29.85 -3.27
CA LEU A 180 0.43 -29.23 -3.04
C LEU A 180 1.34 -29.35 -4.28
N GLU A 181 1.28 -30.47 -5.01
CA GLU A 181 1.96 -30.63 -6.29
C GLU A 181 1.40 -29.69 -7.36
N THR A 182 0.09 -29.41 -7.34
CA THR A 182 -0.51 -28.41 -8.24
C THR A 182 0.05 -27.01 -7.97
N TYR A 183 0.28 -26.64 -6.71
CA TYR A 183 0.97 -25.38 -6.36
C TYR A 183 2.37 -25.32 -6.95
N GLU A 184 3.14 -26.41 -6.86
CA GLU A 184 4.50 -26.49 -7.40
C GLU A 184 4.50 -26.38 -8.93
N ARG A 185 3.63 -27.14 -9.60
CA ARG A 185 3.52 -27.18 -11.07
C ARG A 185 3.25 -25.80 -11.66
N HIS A 186 2.39 -25.01 -11.01
CA HIS A 186 2.07 -23.65 -11.45
C HIS A 186 2.98 -22.57 -10.84
N ASN A 187 3.98 -22.96 -10.06
CA ASN A 187 4.85 -22.06 -9.29
C ASN A 187 4.07 -21.04 -8.44
N ILE A 188 2.89 -21.43 -7.96
CA ILE A 188 2.09 -20.63 -7.05
C ILE A 188 2.67 -20.84 -5.65
N ASN A 189 3.17 -19.77 -5.04
CA ASN A 189 3.88 -19.85 -3.76
C ASN A 189 5.02 -20.87 -3.77
N GLY A 190 5.78 -20.96 -4.88
CA GLY A 190 6.87 -21.95 -5.06
C GLY A 190 8.03 -21.81 -4.06
N HIS A 191 8.11 -20.69 -3.33
CA HIS A 191 9.07 -20.51 -2.24
C HIS A 191 8.62 -21.15 -0.91
N ILE A 192 7.35 -21.57 -0.80
CA ILE A 192 6.85 -22.31 0.35
C ILE A 192 7.05 -23.78 0.02
N GLU A 193 8.13 -24.34 0.56
CA GLU A 193 8.46 -25.75 0.45
C GLU A 193 7.70 -26.56 1.50
N TRP A 194 7.41 -27.82 1.18
CA TRP A 194 6.80 -28.79 2.07
C TRP A 194 7.54 -30.11 1.93
N LYS A 195 7.60 -30.90 3.01
CA LYS A 195 8.31 -32.17 3.02
C LYS A 195 7.33 -33.29 2.70
N LYS A 196 7.59 -34.00 1.60
CA LYS A 196 6.85 -35.22 1.26
C LYS A 196 7.08 -36.28 2.36
#